data_AF-A0A2P8KCD7-F1
#
_entry.id   AF-A0A2P8KCD7-F1
#
_cell.length_a   1.000
_cell.length_b   1.000
_cell.length_c   1.000
_cell.angle_alpha   90.00
_cell.angle_beta   90.00
_cell.angle_gamma   90.00
#
_symmetry.space_group_name_H-M   'P 1'
#
loop_
_entity.id
_entity.type
_entity.pdbx_description
1 polymer ?
#
loop_
_entity_poly.entity_id
_entity_poly.type
_entity_poly.pdbx_seq_one_letter_code
_entity_poly.pdbx_strand_id
1 'polypeptide(L)'
;MTVPPAASLVDLVLGLALGSSDETAGNRCSLEGVSWGPRHEGAIELGIRKLEAKALRLASGPLVLEIGHVVVHKLAGQVRIEAGMPHLSAVEAAEAELSGVKLHGPLILPPQLKAVLDVFQGRSGAAPAAGIAAGEAAPGTWCLGPLASADGTIRGEITDAHLLFDAEVTVPIRHGRIDFNDATVEHVGPDSRMGVSRLGLYVDAPNGRSYLYQFASAPLMGVEFERRGALLSPWVSERGKLQLQAFAEALLRQAGGGQSQGLTQQARLLLERTALSGEVQLSDGLFAMPGVQAHTEGRADGRNAIRLHSEAVGSGLSFEMASLSVRDAVARWAGVHLRCDRIAARLKLQLVAGGPQMRFVLELQNVKVVGPRLERRQAGDPVPPEGRRA
;
A
#
# COMPACT_ATOMS: atom_id res chain seq x y z
N MET A 1 -17.65 28.75 21.71
CA MET A 1 -17.75 27.49 20.95
C MET A 1 -16.79 26.51 21.58
N THR A 2 -17.30 25.51 22.30
CA THR A 2 -16.50 24.51 23.01
C THR A 2 -15.99 23.49 22.00
N VAL A 3 -14.69 23.55 21.71
CA VAL A 3 -13.99 22.49 20.97
C VAL A 3 -14.17 21.19 21.78
N PRO A 4 -14.78 20.13 21.21
CA PRO A 4 -14.91 18.86 21.92
C PRO A 4 -13.52 18.36 22.33
N PRO A 5 -13.31 17.81 23.53
CA PRO A 5 -11.99 17.34 23.99
C PRO A 5 -11.36 16.28 23.08
N ALA A 6 -12.18 15.53 22.31
CA ALA A 6 -11.71 14.64 21.26
C ALA A 6 -11.05 15.39 20.08
N ALA A 7 -11.51 16.61 19.76
CA ALA A 7 -10.88 17.51 18.79
C ALA A 7 -9.49 17.97 19.24
N SER A 8 -9.35 18.35 20.51
CA SER A 8 -8.07 18.78 21.04
C SER A 8 -7.01 17.66 21.10
N LEU A 9 -7.38 16.40 21.39
CA LEU A 9 -6.40 15.30 21.46
C LEU A 9 -5.93 14.81 20.09
N VAL A 10 -6.80 14.86 19.07
CA VAL A 10 -6.44 14.40 17.71
C VAL A 10 -5.76 15.51 16.91
N ASP A 11 -6.18 16.77 17.05
CA ASP A 11 -5.50 17.94 16.46
C ASP A 11 -4.07 18.08 17.00
N LEU A 12 -3.89 17.92 18.33
CA LEU A 12 -2.62 18.23 19.01
C LEU A 12 -1.56 17.14 18.83
N VAL A 13 -1.96 15.93 18.43
CA VAL A 13 -1.09 14.77 18.26
C VAL A 13 -0.80 14.45 16.79
N LEU A 14 -1.74 14.71 15.87
CA LEU A 14 -1.63 14.24 14.47
C LEU A 14 -1.72 15.35 13.41
N GLY A 15 -2.04 16.60 13.79
CA GLY A 15 -2.28 17.68 12.83
C GLY A 15 -3.50 17.43 11.94
N LEU A 16 -4.46 16.63 12.42
CA LEU A 16 -5.66 16.20 11.69
C LEU A 16 -6.87 17.00 12.16
N ALA A 17 -7.46 17.79 11.26
CA ALA A 17 -8.69 18.53 11.56
C ALA A 17 -9.87 17.57 11.75
N LEU A 18 -10.53 17.65 12.90
CA LEU A 18 -11.79 16.95 13.13
C LEU A 18 -12.92 17.65 12.37
N GLY A 19 -13.51 16.95 11.41
CA GLY A 19 -14.60 17.47 10.59
C GLY A 19 -15.87 17.71 11.42
N SER A 20 -16.71 18.64 10.96
CA SER A 20 -18.06 18.81 11.50
C SER A 20 -18.88 17.54 11.26
N SER A 21 -19.81 17.28 12.15
CA SER A 21 -20.73 16.16 12.07
C SER A 21 -22.15 16.58 11.84
N ASP A 22 -22.97 15.64 11.35
CA ASP A 22 -24.42 15.72 11.47
C ASP A 22 -24.82 16.05 12.92
N GLU A 23 -25.67 17.05 13.06
CA GLU A 23 -26.16 17.63 14.33
C GLU A 23 -26.97 16.63 15.17
N THR A 24 -27.25 15.44 14.66
CA THR A 24 -28.08 14.40 15.27
C THR A 24 -27.30 13.36 16.12
N ALA A 25 -25.97 13.39 16.10
CA ALA A 25 -25.14 12.42 16.81
C ALA A 25 -24.85 12.84 18.27
N GLY A 26 -25.74 12.45 19.20
CA GLY A 26 -25.52 12.55 20.65
C GLY A 26 -24.30 11.75 21.15
N ASN A 27 -23.70 12.19 22.27
CA ASN A 27 -22.51 11.66 22.98
C ASN A 27 -21.57 10.77 22.15
N ARG A 28 -20.61 11.42 21.49
CA ARG A 28 -19.60 10.83 20.58
C ARG A 28 -18.46 10.09 21.27
N CYS A 29 -18.31 10.27 22.58
CA CYS A 29 -17.19 9.75 23.33
C CYS A 29 -17.63 9.43 24.76
N SER A 30 -17.25 8.26 25.27
CA SER A 30 -17.42 7.86 26.66
C SER A 30 -16.10 7.38 27.23
N LEU A 31 -15.80 7.81 28.45
CA LEU A 31 -14.61 7.43 29.20
C LEU A 31 -15.05 6.73 30.47
N GLU A 32 -14.44 5.59 30.77
CA GLU A 32 -14.69 4.82 31.99
C GLU A 32 -13.37 4.62 32.74
N GLY A 33 -13.43 4.76 34.07
CA GLY A 33 -12.30 4.49 34.96
C GLY A 33 -11.10 5.41 34.69
N VAL A 34 -11.34 6.73 34.69
CA VAL A 34 -10.29 7.73 34.55
C VAL A 34 -9.50 7.81 35.86
N SER A 35 -8.18 7.72 35.77
CA SER A 35 -7.25 7.90 36.88
C SER A 35 -6.19 8.92 36.51
N TRP A 36 -5.70 9.66 37.49
CA TRP A 36 -4.64 10.62 37.33
C TRP A 36 -3.65 10.45 38.48
N GLY A 37 -2.36 10.38 38.18
CA GLY A 37 -1.33 10.24 39.19
C GLY A 37 0.03 10.80 38.74
N PRO A 38 0.88 11.23 39.68
CA PRO A 38 2.25 11.57 39.36
C PRO A 38 3.05 10.31 39.02
N ARG A 39 3.92 10.39 38.01
CA ARG A 39 4.95 9.37 37.71
C ARG A 39 6.32 9.88 38.18
N HIS A 40 7.26 8.96 38.38
CA HIS A 40 8.66 9.34 38.59
C HIS A 40 9.15 10.24 37.44
N GLU A 41 10.00 11.22 37.76
CA GLU A 41 10.55 12.24 36.83
C GLU A 41 9.63 13.43 36.45
N GLY A 42 8.57 13.71 37.23
CA GLY A 42 7.76 14.93 37.04
C GLY A 42 6.78 14.88 35.85
N ALA A 43 6.65 13.71 35.21
CA ALA A 43 5.58 13.43 34.28
C ALA A 43 4.28 13.08 35.02
N ILE A 44 3.15 13.46 34.44
CA ILE A 44 1.81 13.11 34.91
C ILE A 44 1.33 11.93 34.08
N GLU A 45 0.78 10.92 34.75
CA GLU A 45 0.14 9.78 34.10
C GLU A 45 -1.39 9.94 34.16
N LEU A 46 -2.02 9.85 32.99
CA LEU A 46 -3.46 9.78 32.80
C LEU A 46 -3.83 8.35 32.38
N GLY A 47 -4.58 7.64 33.21
CA GLY A 47 -5.10 6.31 32.89
C GLY A 47 -6.59 6.38 32.56
N ILE A 48 -7.02 5.59 31.58
CA ILE A 48 -8.43 5.41 31.21
C ILE A 48 -8.67 3.92 30.98
N ARG A 49 -9.54 3.30 31.78
CA ARG A 49 -9.83 1.86 31.67
C ARG A 49 -10.47 1.50 30.33
N LYS A 50 -11.44 2.31 29.89
CA LYS A 50 -12.10 2.14 28.58
C LYS A 50 -12.42 3.50 27.98
N LEU A 51 -11.99 3.73 26.75
CA LEU A 51 -12.41 4.85 25.91
C LEU A 51 -13.23 4.28 24.76
N GLU A 52 -14.38 4.87 24.48
CA GLU A 52 -15.21 4.50 23.35
C GLU A 52 -15.60 5.77 22.60
N ALA A 53 -15.44 5.77 21.28
CA ALA A 53 -15.85 6.90 20.44
C ALA A 53 -16.51 6.44 19.13
N LYS A 54 -17.42 7.26 18.61
CA LYS A 54 -18.26 6.94 17.44
C LYS A 54 -18.24 8.07 16.42
N ALA A 55 -18.40 7.69 15.15
CA ALA A 55 -18.53 8.59 14.01
C ALA A 55 -17.42 9.65 13.96
N LEU A 56 -16.16 9.19 14.03
CA LEU A 56 -14.99 10.06 13.89
C LEU A 56 -14.71 10.30 12.41
N ARG A 57 -14.46 11.55 12.05
CA ARG A 57 -14.06 11.96 10.71
C ARG A 57 -12.90 12.93 10.79
N LEU A 58 -11.75 12.50 10.29
CA LEU A 58 -10.48 13.19 10.34
C LEU A 58 -10.09 13.56 8.91
N ALA A 59 -9.69 14.81 8.69
CA ALA A 59 -9.25 15.27 7.38
C ALA A 59 -7.81 15.82 7.44
N SER A 60 -7.01 15.47 6.43
CA SER A 60 -5.67 16.01 6.21
C SER A 60 -5.51 16.37 4.73
N GLY A 61 -5.70 17.65 4.42
CA GLY A 61 -5.79 18.10 3.03
C GLY A 61 -6.91 17.35 2.29
N PRO A 62 -6.61 16.65 1.18
CA PRO A 62 -7.63 15.92 0.42
C PRO A 62 -7.85 14.48 0.91
N LEU A 63 -7.12 14.03 1.93
CA LEU A 63 -7.31 12.72 2.55
C LEU A 63 -8.36 12.81 3.65
N VAL A 64 -9.27 11.85 3.68
CA VAL A 64 -10.34 11.73 4.68
C VAL A 64 -10.27 10.34 5.29
N LEU A 65 -10.20 10.28 6.62
CA LEU A 65 -10.27 9.08 7.43
C LEU A 65 -11.57 9.10 8.24
N GLU A 66 -12.42 8.11 8.02
CA GLU A 66 -13.66 7.89 8.75
C GLU A 66 -13.48 6.65 9.64
N ILE A 67 -13.97 6.73 10.87
CA ILE A 67 -14.00 5.61 11.81
C ILE A 67 -15.41 5.58 12.41
N GLY A 68 -16.17 4.54 12.06
CA GLY A 68 -17.53 4.35 12.56
C GLY A 68 -17.57 4.20 14.08
N HIS A 69 -16.69 3.37 14.63
CA HIS A 69 -16.59 3.10 16.07
C HIS A 69 -15.17 2.68 16.46
N VAL A 70 -14.70 3.18 17.60
CA VAL A 70 -13.44 2.80 18.20
C VAL A 70 -13.63 2.53 19.69
N VAL A 71 -13.04 1.44 20.18
CA VAL A 71 -12.95 1.12 21.60
C VAL A 71 -11.48 0.91 21.94
N VAL A 72 -10.99 1.59 22.97
CA VAL A 72 -9.62 1.47 23.46
C VAL A 72 -9.64 1.03 24.91
N HIS A 73 -8.87 -0.01 25.22
CA HIS A 73 -8.81 -0.61 26.54
C HIS A 73 -7.47 -0.33 27.22
N LYS A 74 -7.54 0.08 28.49
CA LYS A 74 -6.38 0.41 29.33
C LYS A 74 -5.45 1.41 28.66
N LEU A 75 -6.01 2.56 28.27
CA LEU A 75 -5.28 3.67 27.70
C LEU A 75 -4.49 4.37 28.82
N ALA A 76 -3.20 4.58 28.61
CA ALA A 76 -2.32 5.34 29.48
C ALA A 76 -1.63 6.44 28.66
N GLY A 77 -1.77 7.69 29.09
CA GLY A 77 -1.12 8.85 28.51
C GLY A 77 -0.10 9.45 29.47
N GLN A 78 1.06 9.84 28.96
CA GLN A 78 2.05 10.60 29.68
C GLN A 78 1.98 12.06 29.26
N VAL A 79 1.77 12.94 30.24
CA VAL A 79 1.71 14.38 30.05
C VAL A 79 2.92 15.01 30.75
N ARG A 80 3.68 15.82 30.02
CA ARG A 80 4.80 16.60 30.54
C ARG A 80 4.42 18.08 30.53
N ILE A 81 4.97 18.86 31.46
CA ILE A 81 4.80 20.32 31.45
C ILE A 81 6.08 20.92 30.89
N GLU A 82 6.02 21.50 29.69
CA GLU A 82 7.14 22.18 29.04
C GLU A 82 6.78 23.66 28.90
N ALA A 83 7.66 24.57 29.34
CA ALA A 83 7.40 26.01 29.35
C ALA A 83 6.04 26.42 29.97
N GLY A 84 5.57 25.65 30.97
CA GLY A 84 4.29 25.89 31.65
C GLY A 84 3.05 25.35 30.91
N MET A 85 3.22 24.69 29.76
CA MET A 85 2.15 24.10 28.97
C MET A 85 2.16 22.57 29.07
N PRO A 86 1.02 21.92 29.30
CA PRO A 86 0.94 20.46 29.27
C PRO A 86 1.02 19.94 27.83
N HIS A 87 1.94 19.01 27.59
CA HIS A 87 2.15 18.34 26.32
C HIS A 87 2.04 16.82 26.51
N LEU A 88 1.27 16.17 25.65
CA LEU A 88 1.21 14.71 25.59
C LEU A 88 2.48 14.19 24.93
N SER A 89 3.30 13.46 25.68
CA SER A 89 4.59 12.94 25.20
C SER A 89 4.46 11.52 24.65
N ALA A 90 3.65 10.69 25.31
CA ALA A 90 3.43 9.30 24.93
C ALA A 90 2.01 8.85 25.24
N VAL A 91 1.49 7.91 24.45
CA VAL A 91 0.21 7.25 24.66
C VAL A 91 0.39 5.78 24.39
N GLU A 92 -0.09 4.92 25.28
CA GLU A 92 -0.13 3.48 25.05
C GLU A 92 -1.49 2.91 25.44
N ALA A 93 -1.90 1.82 24.81
CA ALA A 93 -3.05 1.05 25.26
C ALA A 93 -2.75 -0.45 25.21
N ALA A 94 -3.50 -1.23 25.98
CA ALA A 94 -3.39 -2.70 25.88
C ALA A 94 -3.99 -3.20 24.56
N GLU A 95 -5.11 -2.61 24.16
CA GLU A 95 -5.87 -3.03 23.00
C GLU A 95 -6.72 -1.90 22.44
N ALA A 96 -6.91 -1.88 21.12
CA ALA A 96 -7.88 -1.05 20.43
C ALA A 96 -8.64 -1.86 19.38
N GLU A 97 -9.96 -1.71 19.36
CA GLU A 97 -10.87 -2.27 18.37
C GLU A 97 -11.44 -1.13 17.52
N LEU A 98 -11.41 -1.27 16.20
CA LEU A 98 -11.98 -0.29 15.27
C LEU A 98 -12.90 -0.98 14.26
N SER A 99 -14.02 -0.32 13.96
CA SER A 99 -14.96 -0.76 12.94
C SER A 99 -15.41 0.41 12.07
N GLY A 100 -15.78 0.09 10.82
CA GLY A 100 -16.13 1.09 9.81
C GLY A 100 -14.97 2.06 9.51
N VAL A 101 -13.73 1.55 9.45
CA VAL A 101 -12.57 2.38 9.14
C VAL A 101 -12.48 2.54 7.62
N LYS A 102 -12.47 3.77 7.15
CA LYS A 102 -12.38 4.11 5.73
C LYS A 102 -11.44 5.28 5.52
N LEU A 103 -10.33 5.05 4.82
CA LEU A 103 -9.41 6.08 4.37
C LEU A 103 -9.61 6.27 2.87
N HIS A 104 -9.90 7.48 2.43
CA HIS A 104 -10.07 7.76 1.02
C HIS A 104 -9.53 9.13 0.63
N GLY A 105 -9.22 9.27 -0.64
CA GLY A 105 -8.72 10.52 -1.20
C GLY A 105 -8.17 10.35 -2.60
N PRO A 106 -7.62 11.42 -3.18
CA PRO A 106 -6.87 11.31 -4.41
C PRO A 106 -5.61 10.48 -4.16
N LEU A 107 -5.24 9.64 -5.12
CA LEU A 107 -3.94 9.00 -5.13
C LEU A 107 -2.91 10.07 -5.51
N ILE A 108 -2.26 10.65 -4.50
CA ILE A 108 -1.16 11.59 -4.69
C ILE A 108 0.10 10.78 -4.91
N LEU A 109 0.34 10.47 -6.17
CA LEU A 109 1.59 9.88 -6.60
C LEU A 109 2.71 10.93 -6.46
N PRO A 110 3.92 10.53 -6.02
CA PRO A 110 5.11 11.36 -6.18
C PRO A 110 5.18 11.93 -7.60
N PRO A 111 5.70 13.15 -7.83
CA PRO A 111 5.68 13.82 -9.13
C PRO A 111 6.16 12.93 -10.29
N GLN A 112 7.08 12.01 -10.01
CA GLN A 112 7.64 11.04 -10.95
C GLN A 112 6.64 9.92 -11.32
N LEU A 113 5.90 9.39 -10.35
CA LEU A 113 4.81 8.43 -10.58
C LEU A 113 3.57 9.11 -11.17
N LYS A 114 3.36 10.39 -10.83
CA LYS A 114 2.33 11.23 -11.44
C LYS A 114 2.61 11.42 -12.93
N ALA A 115 3.86 11.64 -13.35
CA ALA A 115 4.21 11.68 -14.76
C ALA A 115 3.91 10.35 -15.48
N VAL A 116 4.17 9.20 -14.86
CA VAL A 116 3.80 7.88 -15.43
C VAL A 116 2.28 7.75 -15.55
N LEU A 117 1.52 8.21 -14.55
CA LEU A 117 0.06 8.18 -14.52
C LEU A 117 -0.58 9.16 -15.51
N ASP A 118 -0.06 10.37 -15.64
CA ASP A 118 -0.56 11.41 -16.56
C ASP A 118 -0.36 10.95 -18.01
N VAL A 119 0.77 10.30 -18.30
CA VAL A 119 0.99 9.63 -19.58
C VAL A 119 -0.03 8.48 -19.71
N PHE A 120 -0.28 7.67 -18.67
CA PHE A 120 -1.30 6.60 -18.62
C PHE A 120 -2.70 7.06 -19.00
N GLN A 121 -3.09 8.27 -18.56
CA GLN A 121 -4.40 8.87 -18.79
C GLN A 121 -4.48 9.71 -20.08
N GLY A 122 -3.44 9.68 -20.94
CA GLY A 122 -3.40 10.43 -22.19
C GLY A 122 -3.28 11.95 -22.03
N ARG A 123 -2.85 12.43 -20.85
CA ARG A 123 -2.80 13.85 -20.47
C ARG A 123 -1.37 14.37 -20.55
N SER A 124 -0.79 14.41 -21.75
CA SER A 124 0.49 15.10 -21.96
C SER A 124 0.26 16.59 -22.17
N GLY A 125 0.71 17.41 -21.21
CA GLY A 125 0.73 18.86 -21.36
C GLY A 125 1.21 19.61 -20.12
N ALA A 126 2.49 19.48 -19.77
CA ALA A 126 3.36 20.52 -19.18
C ALA A 126 4.59 19.89 -18.51
N ALA A 127 5.78 20.46 -18.78
CA ALA A 127 7.00 20.11 -18.08
C ALA A 127 6.92 20.53 -16.60
N PRO A 128 7.46 19.73 -15.66
CA PRO A 128 7.47 20.12 -14.25
C PRO A 128 8.44 21.29 -14.01
N ALA A 129 7.94 22.33 -13.34
CA ALA A 129 8.76 23.41 -12.81
C ALA A 129 9.66 22.88 -11.67
N ALA A 130 10.95 23.21 -11.75
CA ALA A 130 11.93 22.88 -10.72
C ALA A 130 11.73 23.75 -9.47
N GLY A 131 11.70 23.11 -8.31
CA GLY A 131 11.88 23.76 -7.01
C GLY A 131 10.92 23.24 -5.94
N ILE A 132 11.46 22.54 -4.94
CA ILE A 132 11.55 23.00 -3.54
C ILE A 132 12.41 21.98 -2.76
N ALA A 133 13.30 22.56 -1.96
CA ALA A 133 14.29 22.04 -1.03
C ALA A 133 14.23 20.56 -0.58
N ALA A 134 15.39 19.93 -0.71
CA ALA A 134 15.77 18.68 -0.07
C ALA A 134 15.76 18.84 1.46
N GLY A 135 14.85 18.12 2.12
CA GLY A 135 15.03 17.68 3.51
C GLY A 135 15.47 16.22 3.47
N GLU A 136 16.68 15.93 3.97
CA GLU A 136 17.23 14.59 4.09
C GLU A 136 16.29 13.67 4.90
N ALA A 137 15.56 12.82 4.19
CA ALA A 137 15.04 11.57 4.73
C ALA A 137 15.96 10.46 4.21
N ALA A 138 16.60 9.73 5.14
CA ALA A 138 17.35 8.53 4.81
C ALA A 138 16.52 7.61 3.90
N PRO A 139 17.11 6.98 2.87
CA PRO A 139 16.37 6.17 1.91
C PRO A 139 15.74 4.97 2.60
N GLY A 140 14.46 5.09 2.97
CA GLY A 140 13.65 4.00 3.49
C GLY A 140 13.59 2.91 2.44
N THR A 141 14.21 1.76 2.72
CA THR A 141 14.33 0.68 1.75
C THR A 141 12.99 -0.02 1.61
N TRP A 142 12.40 0.04 0.42
CA TRP A 142 11.29 -0.83 0.05
C TRP A 142 11.69 -2.30 0.25
N CYS A 143 10.88 -3.03 1.02
CA CYS A 143 10.97 -4.47 1.22
C CYS A 143 9.57 -5.07 1.07
N LEU A 144 9.39 -5.93 0.07
CA LEU A 144 8.15 -6.62 -0.23
C LEU A 144 8.30 -8.12 0.05
N GLY A 145 8.84 -8.47 1.23
CA GLY A 145 9.06 -9.85 1.67
C GLY A 145 7.87 -10.80 1.49
N PRO A 146 6.60 -10.39 1.68
CA PRO A 146 5.44 -11.25 1.45
C PRO A 146 5.28 -11.75 0.00
N LEU A 147 5.96 -11.12 -0.98
CA LEU A 147 5.98 -11.56 -2.37
C LEU A 147 7.04 -12.63 -2.66
N ALA A 148 8.02 -12.83 -1.77
CA ALA A 148 9.19 -13.68 -1.99
C ALA A 148 8.83 -15.14 -2.27
N SER A 149 7.75 -15.62 -1.66
CA SER A 149 7.27 -16.99 -1.80
C SER A 149 5.75 -17.03 -1.95
N ALA A 150 5.19 -16.02 -2.62
CA ALA A 150 3.77 -15.97 -2.91
C ALA A 150 3.37 -17.07 -3.91
N ASP A 151 2.15 -17.57 -3.79
CA ASP A 151 1.61 -18.62 -4.67
C ASP A 151 0.18 -18.26 -5.09
N GLY A 152 -0.18 -18.52 -6.34
CA GLY A 152 -1.52 -18.18 -6.81
C GLY A 152 -1.65 -18.10 -8.32
N THR A 153 -2.68 -17.43 -8.79
CA THR A 153 -2.93 -17.25 -10.21
C THR A 153 -3.63 -15.91 -10.45
N ILE A 154 -3.17 -15.21 -11.48
CA ILE A 154 -3.81 -14.01 -12.01
C ILE A 154 -4.37 -14.35 -13.39
N ARG A 155 -5.60 -13.93 -13.66
CA ARG A 155 -6.29 -14.10 -14.93
C ARG A 155 -6.69 -12.74 -15.49
N GLY A 156 -6.43 -12.54 -16.77
CA GLY A 156 -6.91 -11.39 -17.52
C GLY A 156 -7.83 -11.85 -18.64
N GLU A 157 -8.95 -11.18 -18.83
CA GLU A 157 -9.85 -11.39 -19.96
C GLU A 157 -9.90 -10.09 -20.76
N ILE A 158 -9.44 -10.15 -22.01
CA ILE A 158 -9.31 -8.98 -22.88
C ILE A 158 -10.43 -9.04 -23.92
N THR A 159 -11.43 -8.17 -23.78
CA THR A 159 -12.55 -8.09 -24.72
C THR A 159 -12.11 -7.49 -26.05
N ASP A 160 -12.51 -8.11 -27.16
CA ASP A 160 -12.06 -7.86 -28.54
C ASP A 160 -10.57 -7.50 -28.68
N ALA A 161 -9.70 -8.38 -28.17
CA ALA A 161 -8.25 -8.29 -28.29
C ALA A 161 -7.78 -8.21 -29.76
N HIS A 162 -8.56 -8.75 -30.69
CA HIS A 162 -8.31 -8.61 -32.13
C HIS A 162 -9.61 -8.57 -32.95
N LEU A 163 -10.29 -7.41 -32.99
CA LEU A 163 -11.38 -7.11 -33.94
C LEU A 163 -12.35 -8.29 -34.13
N LEU A 164 -12.93 -8.83 -33.02
CA LEU A 164 -13.99 -9.87 -32.90
C LEU A 164 -13.65 -11.06 -31.96
N PHE A 165 -12.45 -11.14 -31.38
CA PHE A 165 -12.07 -12.25 -30.49
C PHE A 165 -11.56 -11.79 -29.13
N ASP A 166 -12.06 -12.45 -28.09
CA ASP A 166 -11.58 -12.30 -26.73
C ASP A 166 -10.30 -13.12 -26.50
N ALA A 167 -9.48 -12.69 -25.55
CA ALA A 167 -8.29 -13.42 -25.12
C ALA A 167 -8.31 -13.65 -23.62
N GLU A 168 -8.12 -14.90 -23.19
CA GLU A 168 -7.92 -15.25 -21.79
C GLU A 168 -6.42 -15.45 -21.52
N VAL A 169 -5.89 -14.72 -20.55
CA VAL A 169 -4.50 -14.79 -20.12
C VAL A 169 -4.46 -15.36 -18.71
N THR A 170 -3.81 -16.50 -18.52
CA THR A 170 -3.59 -17.08 -17.18
C THR A 170 -2.11 -17.05 -16.82
N VAL A 171 -1.81 -16.44 -15.66
CA VAL A 171 -0.45 -16.27 -15.15
C VAL A 171 -0.32 -16.94 -13.79
N PRO A 172 0.26 -18.15 -13.73
CA PRO A 172 0.54 -18.81 -12.47
C PRO A 172 1.72 -18.13 -11.75
N ILE A 173 1.58 -18.02 -10.43
CA ILE A 173 2.63 -17.56 -9.53
C ILE A 173 3.00 -18.75 -8.64
N ARG A 174 4.28 -19.13 -8.66
CA ARG A 174 4.81 -20.24 -7.86
C ARG A 174 6.07 -19.78 -7.12
N HIS A 175 6.05 -19.87 -5.80
CA HIS A 175 7.17 -19.50 -4.93
C HIS A 175 7.73 -18.10 -5.24
N GLY A 176 6.85 -17.11 -5.39
CA GLY A 176 7.21 -15.73 -5.71
C GLY A 176 7.74 -15.54 -7.12
N ARG A 177 7.59 -16.54 -8.00
CA ARG A 177 8.07 -16.51 -9.38
C ARG A 177 6.93 -16.66 -10.39
N ILE A 178 6.99 -15.87 -11.46
CA ILE A 178 6.25 -16.12 -12.70
C ILE A 178 7.22 -16.76 -13.68
N ASP A 179 6.87 -17.92 -14.22
CA ASP A 179 7.55 -18.53 -15.35
C ASP A 179 6.67 -18.36 -16.58
N PHE A 180 7.13 -17.62 -17.59
CA PHE A 180 6.31 -17.33 -18.76
C PHE A 180 6.14 -18.53 -19.68
N ASN A 181 6.85 -19.64 -19.45
CA ASN A 181 6.56 -20.90 -20.13
C ASN A 181 5.27 -21.55 -19.59
N ASP A 182 4.88 -21.23 -18.36
CA ASP A 182 3.65 -21.71 -17.72
C ASP A 182 2.46 -20.75 -17.92
N ALA A 183 2.71 -19.55 -18.44
CA ALA A 183 1.66 -18.57 -18.72
C ALA A 183 0.94 -18.94 -20.02
N THR A 184 -0.38 -19.02 -19.97
CA THR A 184 -1.22 -19.32 -21.14
C THR A 184 -1.88 -18.05 -21.65
N VAL A 185 -1.99 -17.96 -22.97
CA VAL A 185 -2.79 -16.95 -23.67
C VAL A 185 -3.68 -17.72 -24.64
N GLU A 186 -4.94 -17.89 -24.26
CA GLU A 186 -5.94 -18.56 -25.05
C GLU A 186 -6.66 -17.53 -25.91
N HIS A 187 -6.62 -17.74 -27.23
CA HIS A 187 -7.42 -17.04 -28.24
C HIS A 187 -8.07 -18.09 -29.15
N VAL A 188 -9.02 -17.68 -30.00
CA VAL A 188 -9.65 -18.57 -31.01
C VAL A 188 -8.70 -18.92 -32.17
N GLY A 189 -7.44 -18.45 -32.15
CA GLY A 189 -6.41 -18.78 -33.15
C GLY A 189 -5.31 -19.71 -32.59
N PRO A 190 -4.28 -20.04 -33.38
CA PRO A 190 -3.07 -20.69 -32.86
C PRO A 190 -1.97 -19.69 -32.44
N ASP A 191 -1.19 -20.04 -31.41
CA ASP A 191 0.15 -19.49 -31.08
C ASP A 191 0.31 -18.11 -30.41
N SER A 192 -0.67 -17.57 -29.66
CA SER A 192 -0.39 -16.39 -28.81
C SER A 192 0.40 -16.79 -27.56
N ARG A 193 1.50 -16.09 -27.26
CA ARG A 193 2.39 -16.45 -26.13
C ARG A 193 2.98 -15.21 -25.45
N MET A 194 3.13 -15.24 -24.14
CA MET A 194 3.71 -14.14 -23.37
C MET A 194 5.18 -14.42 -23.00
N GLY A 195 5.96 -13.37 -22.78
CA GLY A 195 7.31 -13.53 -22.22
C GLY A 195 7.93 -12.21 -21.75
N VAL A 196 9.19 -12.31 -21.34
CA VAL A 196 10.01 -11.16 -20.95
C VAL A 196 11.31 -11.12 -21.74
N SER A 197 11.57 -9.99 -22.40
CA SER A 197 12.80 -9.74 -23.16
C SER A 197 13.55 -8.54 -22.57
N ARG A 198 14.75 -8.27 -23.06
CA ARG A 198 15.54 -7.10 -22.62
C ARG A 198 14.84 -5.76 -22.84
N LEU A 199 13.88 -5.71 -23.79
CA LEU A 199 13.08 -4.52 -24.07
C LEU A 199 11.86 -4.39 -23.14
N GLY A 200 11.36 -5.49 -22.57
CA GLY A 200 10.10 -5.45 -21.84
C GLY A 200 9.34 -6.77 -21.78
N LEU A 201 8.20 -6.71 -21.08
CA LEU A 201 7.15 -7.73 -21.09
C LEU A 201 6.38 -7.64 -22.41
N TYR A 202 6.18 -8.76 -23.08
CA TYR A 202 5.59 -8.80 -24.41
C TYR A 202 4.58 -9.94 -24.57
N VAL A 203 3.71 -9.79 -25.56
CA VAL A 203 2.87 -10.85 -26.12
C VAL A 203 3.24 -11.00 -27.59
N ASP A 204 3.54 -12.23 -27.99
CA ASP A 204 3.69 -12.64 -29.38
C ASP A 204 2.30 -13.05 -29.89
N ALA A 205 1.89 -12.45 -31.01
CA ALA A 205 0.67 -12.78 -31.75
C ALA A 205 1.04 -13.13 -33.21
N PRO A 206 0.13 -13.72 -34.01
CA PRO A 206 0.43 -14.09 -35.40
C PRO A 206 0.92 -12.93 -36.29
N ASN A 207 0.54 -11.70 -35.98
CA ASN A 207 0.94 -10.48 -36.69
C ASN A 207 2.22 -9.82 -36.14
N GLY A 208 2.85 -10.40 -35.12
CA GLY A 208 4.09 -9.91 -34.54
C GLY A 208 4.07 -9.73 -33.02
N ARG A 209 5.15 -9.17 -32.49
CA ARG A 209 5.35 -8.94 -31.05
C ARG A 209 4.83 -7.58 -30.63
N SER A 210 4.03 -7.54 -29.57
CA SER A 210 3.56 -6.32 -28.92
C SER A 210 4.07 -6.24 -27.49
N TYR A 211 4.63 -5.09 -27.10
CA TYR A 211 5.15 -4.85 -25.75
C TYR A 211 4.06 -4.29 -24.84
N LEU A 212 3.82 -4.96 -23.71
CA LEU A 212 2.89 -4.52 -22.68
C LEU A 212 3.58 -3.49 -21.76
N TYR A 213 4.78 -3.81 -21.30
CA TYR A 213 5.58 -2.97 -20.42
C TYR A 213 7.00 -2.87 -20.98
N GLN A 214 7.50 -1.67 -21.22
CA GLN A 214 8.86 -1.44 -21.69
C GLN A 214 9.81 -1.06 -20.55
N PHE A 215 11.01 -1.63 -20.56
CA PHE A 215 12.02 -1.39 -19.53
C PHE A 215 12.87 -0.17 -19.86
N ALA A 216 13.09 0.72 -18.89
CA ALA A 216 13.91 1.92 -19.10
C ALA A 216 15.38 1.58 -19.41
N SER A 217 15.91 0.56 -18.73
CA SER A 217 17.22 -0.04 -19.03
C SER A 217 17.30 -1.46 -18.45
N ALA A 218 18.09 -2.33 -19.09
CA ALA A 218 18.41 -3.67 -18.61
C ALA A 218 19.88 -3.71 -18.14
N PRO A 219 20.24 -4.53 -17.13
CA PRO A 219 19.43 -5.56 -16.49
C PRO A 219 18.45 -5.02 -15.42
N LEU A 220 17.34 -5.73 -15.24
CA LEU A 220 16.38 -5.48 -14.16
C LEU A 220 16.50 -6.57 -13.10
N MET A 221 16.46 -6.15 -11.83
CA MET A 221 16.48 -7.07 -10.69
C MET A 221 15.28 -8.01 -10.74
N GLY A 222 15.53 -9.29 -10.48
CA GLY A 222 14.48 -10.31 -10.48
C GLY A 222 14.01 -10.75 -11.87
N VAL A 223 14.68 -10.37 -12.96
CA VAL A 223 14.27 -10.76 -14.32
C VAL A 223 15.27 -11.71 -14.94
N GLU A 224 14.81 -12.91 -15.34
CA GLU A 224 15.53 -13.80 -16.25
C GLU A 224 14.92 -13.62 -17.64
N PHE A 225 15.67 -13.05 -18.58
CA PHE A 225 15.17 -12.76 -19.93
C PHE A 225 15.02 -14.03 -20.79
N GLU A 226 14.14 -13.95 -21.80
CA GLU A 226 13.94 -14.98 -22.81
C GLU A 226 15.27 -15.46 -23.42
N ARG A 227 15.34 -16.76 -23.70
CA ARG A 227 16.42 -17.38 -24.47
C ARG A 227 15.85 -17.96 -25.75
N ARG A 228 16.47 -17.59 -26.87
CA ARG A 228 16.16 -18.14 -28.19
C ARG A 228 17.11 -19.30 -28.49
N GLY A 229 16.61 -20.35 -29.13
CA GLY A 229 17.45 -21.48 -29.57
C GLY A 229 18.56 -21.05 -30.52
N ALA A 230 19.57 -21.91 -30.73
CA ALA A 230 20.77 -21.61 -31.51
C ALA A 230 20.45 -21.00 -32.90
N LEU A 231 21.11 -19.86 -33.16
CA LEU A 231 21.25 -18.97 -34.33
C LEU A 231 20.24 -18.94 -35.51
N LEU A 232 19.39 -19.93 -35.74
CA LEU A 232 18.46 -20.01 -36.88
C LEU A 232 17.12 -20.72 -36.57
N SER A 233 16.89 -21.23 -35.36
CA SER A 233 15.59 -21.81 -35.01
C SER A 233 14.57 -20.72 -34.67
N PRO A 234 13.37 -20.68 -35.30
CA PRO A 234 12.32 -19.71 -35.00
C PRO A 234 11.65 -19.94 -33.62
N TRP A 235 12.14 -20.90 -32.85
CA TRP A 235 11.53 -21.38 -31.62
C TRP A 235 12.21 -20.75 -30.39
N VAL A 236 11.42 -20.04 -29.59
CA VAL A 236 11.83 -19.56 -28.25
C VAL A 236 11.84 -20.78 -27.31
N SER A 237 13.02 -21.13 -26.78
CA SER A 237 13.19 -22.28 -25.88
C SER A 237 12.79 -21.94 -24.44
N GLU A 238 13.00 -20.70 -24.01
CA GLU A 238 12.59 -20.20 -22.70
C GLU A 238 12.04 -18.78 -22.82
N ARG A 239 10.85 -18.51 -22.29
CA ARG A 239 10.16 -17.20 -22.36
C ARG A 239 10.54 -16.22 -21.25
N GLY A 240 11.48 -16.63 -20.40
CA GLY A 240 11.96 -15.87 -19.26
C GLY A 240 11.09 -16.01 -18.01
N LYS A 241 11.56 -15.42 -16.91
CA LYS A 241 10.94 -15.51 -15.58
C LYS A 241 11.03 -14.17 -14.85
N LEU A 242 10.11 -13.96 -13.91
CA LEU A 242 10.10 -12.82 -12.99
C LEU A 242 10.05 -13.29 -11.55
N GLN A 243 10.92 -12.76 -10.70
CA GLN A 243 10.86 -12.86 -9.25
C GLN A 243 10.11 -11.63 -8.73
N LEU A 244 8.90 -11.84 -8.19
CA LEU A 244 7.93 -10.79 -7.87
C LEU A 244 8.48 -9.76 -6.91
N GLN A 245 9.08 -10.19 -5.79
CA GLN A 245 9.64 -9.28 -4.80
C GLN A 245 10.71 -8.37 -5.41
N ALA A 246 11.76 -8.97 -5.98
CA ALA A 246 12.91 -8.23 -6.50
C ALA A 246 12.50 -7.28 -7.64
N PHE A 247 11.60 -7.73 -8.51
CA PHE A 247 11.07 -6.92 -9.61
C PHE A 247 10.23 -5.74 -9.10
N ALA A 248 9.26 -5.99 -8.21
CA ALA A 248 8.39 -4.94 -7.68
C ALA A 248 9.16 -3.90 -6.85
N GLU A 249 10.09 -4.34 -6.01
CA GLU A 249 10.97 -3.42 -5.27
C GLU A 249 11.85 -2.59 -6.21
N ALA A 250 12.36 -3.17 -7.30
CA ALA A 250 13.14 -2.42 -8.29
C ALA A 250 12.28 -1.37 -9.01
N LEU A 251 11.05 -1.70 -9.38
CA LEU A 251 10.11 -0.74 -9.98
C LEU A 251 9.81 0.43 -9.02
N LEU A 252 9.58 0.14 -7.73
CA LEU A 252 9.31 1.16 -6.72
C LEU A 252 10.53 2.06 -6.44
N ARG A 253 11.75 1.53 -6.56
CA ARG A 253 12.99 2.32 -6.48
C ARG A 253 13.21 3.18 -7.73
N GLN A 254 12.97 2.63 -8.92
CA GLN A 254 13.12 3.33 -10.20
C GLN A 254 12.12 4.47 -10.38
N ALA A 255 10.92 4.32 -9.84
CA ALA A 255 9.91 5.37 -9.78
C ALA A 255 10.43 6.67 -9.13
N GLY A 256 11.45 6.61 -8.27
CA GLY A 256 12.11 7.80 -7.70
C GLY A 256 13.23 8.41 -8.55
N GLY A 257 13.72 7.70 -9.58
CA GLY A 257 14.97 8.00 -10.28
C GLY A 257 14.85 8.64 -11.67
N GLY A 258 13.65 8.95 -12.15
CA GLY A 258 13.44 9.80 -13.34
C GLY A 258 13.77 9.19 -14.71
N GLN A 259 14.10 7.90 -14.81
CA GLN A 259 14.23 7.21 -16.11
C GLN A 259 12.92 6.50 -16.44
N SER A 260 12.19 6.91 -17.50
CA SER A 260 10.91 6.30 -17.85
C SER A 260 10.92 5.55 -19.20
N GLN A 261 10.75 4.24 -19.11
CA GLN A 261 9.85 3.48 -19.98
C GLN A 261 8.90 2.66 -19.08
N GLY A 262 7.66 2.46 -19.51
CA GLY A 262 6.57 1.89 -18.73
C GLY A 262 5.54 1.25 -19.67
N LEU A 263 4.23 1.33 -19.34
CA LEU A 263 3.21 0.81 -20.25
C LEU A 263 3.20 1.55 -21.59
N THR A 264 3.11 0.79 -22.68
CA THR A 264 2.96 1.33 -24.04
C THR A 264 1.56 1.91 -24.24
N GLN A 265 1.40 2.76 -25.26
CA GLN A 265 0.08 3.30 -25.62
C GLN A 265 -0.92 2.17 -25.95
N GLN A 266 -0.46 1.16 -26.68
CA GLN A 266 -1.26 -0.02 -27.02
C GLN A 266 -1.66 -0.80 -25.76
N ALA A 267 -0.75 -0.99 -24.81
CA ALA A 267 -1.06 -1.67 -23.55
C ALA A 267 -2.15 -0.95 -22.75
N ARG A 268 -2.19 0.38 -22.77
CA ARG A 268 -3.21 1.15 -22.05
C ARG A 268 -4.60 0.98 -22.65
N LEU A 269 -4.70 1.02 -23.97
CA LEU A 269 -5.95 0.73 -24.68
C LEU A 269 -6.44 -0.69 -24.40
N LEU A 270 -5.53 -1.66 -24.25
CA LEU A 270 -5.89 -3.01 -23.83
C LEU A 270 -6.41 -3.02 -22.39
N LEU A 271 -5.75 -2.33 -21.46
CA LEU A 271 -6.17 -2.30 -20.05
C LEU A 271 -7.58 -1.73 -19.84
N GLU A 272 -8.03 -0.79 -20.67
CA GLU A 272 -9.41 -0.27 -20.66
C GLU A 272 -10.47 -1.34 -20.94
N ARG A 273 -10.06 -2.45 -21.55
CA ARG A 273 -10.92 -3.55 -21.99
C ARG A 273 -10.49 -4.89 -21.39
N THR A 274 -9.59 -4.84 -20.40
CA THR A 274 -9.09 -6.03 -19.72
C THR A 274 -9.79 -6.15 -18.37
N ALA A 275 -10.65 -7.14 -18.21
CA ALA A 275 -11.06 -7.61 -16.90
C ALA A 275 -9.90 -8.38 -16.25
N LEU A 276 -9.74 -8.26 -14.94
CA LEU A 276 -8.71 -8.93 -14.17
C LEU A 276 -9.35 -9.64 -12.99
N SER A 277 -8.94 -10.88 -12.74
CA SER A 277 -9.25 -11.58 -11.50
C SER A 277 -8.05 -12.36 -11.03
N GLY A 278 -7.97 -12.70 -9.76
CA GLY A 278 -6.90 -13.55 -9.27
C GLY A 278 -6.92 -13.73 -7.78
N GLU A 279 -6.31 -14.82 -7.33
CA GLU A 279 -6.07 -15.10 -5.93
C GLU A 279 -4.60 -15.40 -5.73
N VAL A 280 -3.98 -14.72 -4.76
CA VAL A 280 -2.55 -14.85 -4.45
C VAL A 280 -2.39 -14.96 -2.94
N GLN A 281 -1.88 -16.10 -2.49
CA GLN A 281 -1.48 -16.33 -1.11
C GLN A 281 -0.10 -15.70 -0.89
N LEU A 282 -0.04 -14.65 -0.07
CA LEU A 282 1.23 -14.06 0.32
C LEU A 282 1.98 -14.93 1.33
N SER A 283 3.30 -14.83 1.31
CA SER A 283 4.14 -15.41 2.36
C SER A 283 4.21 -14.54 3.60
N ASP A 284 4.60 -15.15 4.71
CA ASP A 284 5.01 -14.41 5.89
C ASP A 284 6.32 -13.67 5.62
N GLY A 285 6.56 -12.56 6.31
CA GLY A 285 7.79 -11.79 6.14
C GLY A 285 7.63 -10.29 6.35
N LEU A 286 8.76 -9.60 6.30
CA LEU A 286 8.83 -8.15 6.47
C LEU A 286 8.24 -7.44 5.24
N PHE A 287 7.27 -6.59 5.50
CA PHE A 287 6.83 -5.54 4.60
C PHE A 287 7.38 -4.20 5.11
N ALA A 288 8.07 -3.46 4.26
CA ALA A 288 8.57 -2.13 4.58
C ALA A 288 8.41 -1.19 3.38
N MET A 289 7.99 0.03 3.68
CA MET A 289 7.96 1.18 2.79
C MET A 289 8.46 2.40 3.55
N PRO A 290 8.78 3.52 2.88
CA PRO A 290 9.16 4.75 3.59
C PRO A 290 8.14 5.12 4.67
N GLY A 291 8.58 5.15 5.92
CA GLY A 291 7.76 5.52 7.07
C GLY A 291 6.88 4.40 7.64
N VAL A 292 6.78 3.21 7.05
CA VAL A 292 5.97 2.10 7.58
C VAL A 292 6.69 0.77 7.44
N GLN A 293 6.65 -0.05 8.49
CA GLN A 293 7.12 -1.44 8.45
C GLN A 293 6.20 -2.34 9.28
N ALA A 294 6.05 -3.59 8.89
CA ALA A 294 5.33 -4.61 9.66
C ALA A 294 5.75 -6.01 9.19
N HIS A 295 5.62 -7.02 10.04
CA HIS A 295 5.81 -8.41 9.64
C HIS A 295 4.45 -9.06 9.40
N THR A 296 4.21 -9.50 8.18
CA THR A 296 3.06 -10.36 7.88
C THR A 296 3.26 -11.75 8.46
N GLU A 297 2.19 -12.35 8.97
CA GLU A 297 2.19 -13.67 9.59
C GLU A 297 0.88 -14.43 9.36
N GLY A 298 0.90 -15.75 9.52
CA GLY A 298 -0.30 -16.58 9.51
C GLY A 298 -0.65 -17.15 8.14
N ARG A 299 0.29 -17.17 7.19
CA ARG A 299 0.14 -17.89 5.91
C ARG A 299 -0.35 -19.33 6.12
N ALA A 300 0.24 -20.05 7.08
CA ALA A 300 -0.12 -21.44 7.36
C ALA A 300 -1.58 -21.62 7.81
N ASP A 301 -2.17 -20.57 8.39
CA ASP A 301 -3.58 -20.51 8.80
C ASP A 301 -4.50 -19.97 7.69
N GLY A 302 -3.99 -19.80 6.46
CA GLY A 302 -4.74 -19.24 5.33
C GLY A 302 -4.94 -17.72 5.40
N ARG A 303 -4.17 -16.99 6.23
CA ARG A 303 -4.20 -15.52 6.28
C ARG A 303 -3.34 -14.93 5.16
N ASN A 304 -3.55 -13.65 4.87
CA ASN A 304 -2.82 -12.88 3.87
C ASN A 304 -3.05 -13.37 2.42
N ALA A 305 -4.18 -14.02 2.17
CA ALA A 305 -4.67 -14.27 0.82
C ALA A 305 -5.25 -12.99 0.23
N ILE A 306 -4.76 -12.62 -0.95
CA ILE A 306 -5.22 -11.48 -1.73
C ILE A 306 -6.17 -11.98 -2.80
N ARG A 307 -7.30 -11.31 -2.94
CA ARG A 307 -8.14 -11.37 -4.14
C ARG A 307 -8.04 -10.08 -4.92
N LEU A 308 -7.74 -10.22 -6.19
CA LEU A 308 -7.70 -9.12 -7.17
C LEU A 308 -8.94 -9.21 -8.04
N HIS A 309 -9.56 -8.07 -8.30
CA HIS A 309 -10.68 -7.99 -9.21
C HIS A 309 -10.76 -6.63 -9.91
N SER A 310 -11.05 -6.65 -11.20
CA SER A 310 -11.39 -5.49 -12.01
C SER A 310 -12.26 -5.94 -13.19
N GLU A 311 -13.31 -5.19 -13.51
CA GLU A 311 -14.05 -5.36 -14.77
C GLU A 311 -13.31 -4.73 -15.95
N ALA A 312 -12.53 -3.67 -15.68
CA ALA A 312 -11.68 -2.98 -16.64
C ALA A 312 -10.51 -2.34 -15.89
N VAL A 313 -9.31 -2.89 -16.04
CA VAL A 313 -8.10 -2.43 -15.31
C VAL A 313 -7.81 -0.95 -15.56
N GLY A 314 -8.12 -0.45 -16.75
CA GLY A 314 -8.00 0.97 -17.09
C GLY A 314 -8.93 1.89 -16.29
N SER A 315 -10.04 1.37 -15.78
CA SER A 315 -11.03 2.11 -14.99
C SER A 315 -10.86 1.91 -13.49
N GLY A 316 -10.15 0.88 -13.05
CA GLY A 316 -9.85 0.66 -11.64
C GLY A 316 -9.35 -0.74 -11.31
N LEU A 317 -9.00 -0.95 -10.04
CA LEU A 317 -8.58 -2.23 -9.49
C LEU A 317 -9.06 -2.34 -8.05
N SER A 318 -9.71 -3.45 -7.72
CA SER A 318 -10.04 -3.82 -6.35
C SER A 318 -9.12 -4.93 -5.85
N PHE A 319 -8.77 -4.79 -4.58
CA PHE A 319 -7.92 -5.69 -3.82
C PHE A 319 -8.64 -6.00 -2.51
N GLU A 320 -8.69 -7.27 -2.12
CA GLU A 320 -9.29 -7.70 -0.86
C GLU A 320 -8.38 -8.71 -0.15
N MET A 321 -8.19 -8.51 1.15
CA MET A 321 -7.63 -9.50 2.08
C MET A 321 -8.66 -9.79 3.15
N ALA A 322 -9.28 -10.97 3.09
CA ALA A 322 -10.32 -11.40 4.02
C ALA A 322 -9.80 -11.60 5.46
N SER A 323 -8.50 -11.84 5.61
CA SER A 323 -7.81 -11.91 6.91
C SER A 323 -6.36 -11.44 6.75
N LEU A 324 -6.09 -10.24 7.25
CA LEU A 324 -4.77 -9.66 7.41
C LEU A 324 -4.31 -9.89 8.85
N SER A 325 -3.07 -10.36 9.01
CA SER A 325 -2.41 -10.44 10.31
C SER A 325 -0.98 -9.94 10.18
N VAL A 326 -0.66 -8.90 10.93
CA VAL A 326 0.69 -8.36 11.00
C VAL A 326 1.13 -8.17 12.45
N ARG A 327 2.43 -8.30 12.69
CA ARG A 327 3.08 -8.04 13.98
C ARG A 327 4.18 -7.01 13.84
N ASP A 328 4.62 -6.48 14.98
CA ASP A 328 5.71 -5.50 15.07
C ASP A 328 5.52 -4.33 14.08
N ALA A 329 4.26 -3.87 13.97
CA ALA A 329 3.90 -2.82 13.04
C ALA A 329 4.40 -1.48 13.58
N VAL A 330 5.07 -0.72 12.73
CA VAL A 330 5.67 0.55 13.07
C VAL A 330 5.38 1.53 11.97
N ALA A 331 4.94 2.72 12.33
CA ALA A 331 4.71 3.82 11.41
C ALA A 331 5.34 5.11 11.95
N ARG A 332 5.87 5.94 11.05
CA ARG A 332 6.58 7.19 11.33
C ARG A 332 6.09 8.27 10.38
N TRP A 333 5.54 9.34 10.92
CA TRP A 333 5.10 10.50 10.15
C TRP A 333 5.17 11.75 10.99
N ALA A 334 5.59 12.89 10.42
CA ALA A 334 5.53 14.20 11.07
C ALA A 334 6.07 14.26 12.53
N GLY A 335 7.14 13.51 12.83
CA GLY A 335 7.73 13.43 14.18
C GLY A 335 6.98 12.52 15.17
N VAL A 336 5.93 11.84 14.72
CA VAL A 336 5.17 10.84 15.47
C VAL A 336 5.68 9.44 15.14
N HIS A 337 5.81 8.61 16.17
CA HIS A 337 6.17 7.20 16.07
C HIS A 337 5.06 6.34 16.65
N LEU A 338 4.37 5.59 15.79
CA LEU A 338 3.41 4.57 16.19
C LEU A 338 4.07 3.20 16.14
N ARG A 339 3.81 2.38 17.16
CA ARG A 339 4.18 0.98 17.24
C ARG A 339 2.97 0.18 17.68
N CYS A 340 2.78 -1.00 17.11
CA CYS A 340 1.76 -1.96 17.53
C CYS A 340 2.38 -3.34 17.56
N ASP A 341 2.09 -4.11 18.60
CA ASP A 341 2.62 -5.47 18.73
C ASP A 341 1.94 -6.39 17.69
N ARG A 342 0.63 -6.21 17.49
CA ARG A 342 -0.15 -6.97 16.49
C ARG A 342 -1.31 -6.16 15.94
N ILE A 343 -1.61 -6.37 14.65
CA ILE A 343 -2.81 -5.86 13.99
C ILE A 343 -3.47 -7.02 13.25
N ALA A 344 -4.75 -7.23 13.48
CA ALA A 344 -5.59 -8.13 12.71
C ALA A 344 -6.76 -7.34 12.11
N ALA A 345 -7.07 -7.57 10.84
CA ALA A 345 -8.15 -6.86 10.15
C ALA A 345 -8.64 -7.63 8.92
N ARG A 346 -9.78 -7.22 8.36
CA ARG A 346 -10.06 -7.40 6.94
C ARG A 346 -9.69 -6.12 6.22
N LEU A 347 -9.07 -6.24 5.05
CA LEU A 347 -8.63 -5.08 4.26
C LEU A 347 -9.26 -5.15 2.88
N LYS A 348 -9.81 -4.02 2.43
CA LYS A 348 -10.24 -3.82 1.05
C LYS A 348 -9.64 -2.52 0.53
N LEU A 349 -8.99 -2.56 -0.61
CA LEU A 349 -8.44 -1.40 -1.29
C LEU A 349 -9.06 -1.32 -2.68
N GLN A 350 -9.59 -0.15 -3.03
CA GLN A 350 -10.10 0.13 -4.36
C GLN A 350 -9.32 1.31 -4.93
N LEU A 351 -8.81 1.13 -6.15
CA LEU A 351 -8.24 2.18 -6.98
C LEU A 351 -9.24 2.45 -8.09
N VAL A 352 -9.61 3.71 -8.28
CA VAL A 352 -10.60 4.12 -9.28
C VAL A 352 -10.01 5.18 -10.19
N ALA A 353 -10.08 4.94 -11.49
CA ALA A 353 -9.67 5.82 -12.56
C ALA A 353 -10.92 6.23 -13.36
N GLY A 354 -11.60 7.29 -12.90
CA GLY A 354 -12.86 7.76 -13.50
C GLY A 354 -12.95 9.28 -13.63
N GLY A 355 -11.81 9.98 -13.59
CA GLY A 355 -11.76 11.44 -13.59
C GLY A 355 -10.34 11.96 -13.75
N PRO A 356 -10.08 13.25 -13.45
CA PRO A 356 -8.78 13.84 -13.73
C PRO A 356 -7.61 13.35 -12.87
N GLN A 357 -7.90 12.55 -11.86
CA GLN A 357 -6.93 12.01 -10.94
C GLN A 357 -7.45 10.66 -10.45
N MET A 358 -6.56 9.68 -10.31
CA MET A 358 -6.90 8.42 -9.64
C MET A 358 -7.30 8.68 -8.19
N ARG A 359 -8.26 7.91 -7.70
CA ARG A 359 -8.70 7.94 -6.31
C ARG A 359 -8.49 6.58 -5.69
N PHE A 360 -8.29 6.57 -4.38
CA PHE A 360 -8.25 5.33 -3.63
C PHE A 360 -9.27 5.35 -2.50
N VAL A 361 -9.74 4.15 -2.14
CA VAL A 361 -10.55 3.88 -0.97
C VAL A 361 -9.97 2.65 -0.29
N LEU A 362 -9.43 2.84 0.91
CA LEU A 362 -8.96 1.78 1.80
C LEU A 362 -9.98 1.60 2.92
N GLU A 363 -10.57 0.42 3.01
CA GLU A 363 -11.50 0.03 4.07
C GLU A 363 -10.86 -1.03 4.94
N LEU A 364 -10.94 -0.84 6.26
CA LEU A 364 -10.56 -1.85 7.24
C LEU A 364 -11.78 -2.21 8.08
N GLN A 365 -12.03 -3.52 8.23
CA GLN A 365 -13.14 -4.05 9.02
C GLN A 365 -12.61 -4.97 10.12
N ASN A 366 -13.33 -5.00 11.24
CA ASN A 366 -13.00 -5.84 12.41
C ASN A 366 -11.54 -5.67 12.83
N VAL A 367 -11.07 -4.42 12.91
CA VAL A 367 -9.68 -4.11 13.21
C VAL A 367 -9.46 -4.33 14.69
N LYS A 368 -8.48 -5.17 15.02
CA LYS A 368 -7.98 -5.36 16.38
C LYS A 368 -6.50 -5.03 16.41
N VAL A 369 -6.13 -4.09 17.26
CA VAL A 369 -4.76 -3.63 17.47
C VAL A 369 -4.36 -3.96 18.90
N VAL A 370 -3.24 -4.67 19.06
CA VAL A 370 -2.70 -5.06 20.36
C VAL A 370 -1.47 -4.21 20.65
N GLY A 371 -1.40 -3.69 21.88
CA GLY A 371 -0.28 -2.89 22.35
C GLY A 371 0.04 -1.65 21.50
N PRO A 372 -0.93 -0.84 21.02
CA PRO A 372 -0.61 0.39 20.30
C PRO A 372 0.12 1.36 21.22
N ARG A 373 1.23 1.92 20.75
CA ARG A 373 2.08 2.90 21.43
C ARG A 373 2.40 4.03 20.48
N LEU A 374 2.16 5.24 20.91
CA LEU A 374 2.37 6.46 20.17
C LEU A 374 3.32 7.35 20.95
N GLU A 375 4.45 7.70 20.34
CA GLU A 375 5.45 8.57 20.93
C GLU A 375 5.64 9.78 20.02
N ARG A 376 5.66 10.98 20.61
CA ARG A 376 6.02 12.18 19.88
C ARG A 376 7.52 12.43 20.09
N ARG A 377 8.28 12.42 18.99
CA ARG A 377 9.71 12.72 19.03
C ARG A 377 9.89 14.21 19.32
N GLN A 378 10.58 14.55 20.40
CA GLN A 378 11.00 15.93 20.65
C GLN A 378 12.04 16.32 19.59
N ALA A 379 11.98 17.56 19.12
CA ALA A 379 13.01 18.13 18.27
C ALA A 379 14.30 18.27 19.11
N GLY A 380 15.19 17.28 19.04
CA GLY A 380 16.47 17.31 19.75
C GLY A 380 17.08 15.96 20.16
N ASP A 381 16.32 14.86 20.17
CA ASP A 381 16.87 13.59 20.66
C ASP A 381 17.80 12.91 19.63
N PRO A 382 19.08 12.65 19.99
CA PRO A 382 20.04 12.00 19.10
C PRO A 382 19.59 10.58 18.78
N VAL A 383 19.91 10.15 17.55
CA VAL A 383 19.74 8.77 17.10
C VAL A 383 20.50 7.85 18.07
N PRO A 384 19.84 6.90 18.77
CA PRO A 384 20.59 5.91 19.52
C PRO A 384 21.42 5.10 18.51
N PRO A 385 22.73 4.91 18.73
CA PRO A 385 23.57 4.20 17.79
C PRO A 385 23.05 2.77 17.63
N GLU A 386 22.84 2.36 16.38
CA GLU A 386 22.57 0.97 16.04
C GLU A 386 23.64 0.09 16.70
N GLY A 387 23.16 -0.90 17.45
CA GLY A 387 23.99 -1.71 18.32
C GLY A 387 25.19 -2.30 17.58
N ARG A 388 26.39 -1.90 18.02
CA ARG A 388 27.56 -2.76 17.92
C ARG A 388 27.26 -4.01 18.73
N ARG A 389 27.04 -5.14 18.04
CA ARG A 389 27.21 -6.45 18.65
C ARG A 389 28.66 -6.57 19.09
N ALA A 390 28.84 -6.91 20.37
CA ALA A 390 30.08 -7.45 20.89
C ALA A 390 30.36 -8.82 20.27
#